data_AF-A0A177DEP9-F1
#
_entry.id   AF-A0A177DEP9-F1
#
_cell.length_a   1.000
_cell.length_b   1.000
_cell.length_c   1.000
_cell.angle_alpha   90.00
_cell.angle_beta   90.00
_cell.angle_gamma   90.00
#
_symmetry.space_group_name_H-M   'P 1'
#
loop_
_entity.id
_entity.type
_entity.pdbx_description
1 polymer ?
#
loop_
_entity_poly.entity_id
_entity_poly.type
_entity_poly.pdbx_seq_one_letter_code
_entity_poly.pdbx_strand_id
1 'polypeptide(L)'
;MNNYSFLESSQQQAAQQQQQHNQNRPPPSPSHSQAGSIAGSQVNGGGQNGIPMVNGLPSGGQQTDMNHLWAVVQQLSQLLEENKAQTRGIVEGVAAIQGRAAQEEGGEVGGGLNLRGGGGVAMREVNGEINAATVANLQSQLTAAQSTIASLTSTNSSLSTLLTDYESALTLLLDKLRPYAYSQTSAMLALHKYYQSLLDQERSTSMGLRLEHADWQAGLSRVAENARNALRCQSEIEQGLRGRCKELGEENRVLRRMVGWEERESSDDEAE
;
A
#
# COMPACT_ATOMS: atom_id res chain seq x y z
N MET A 1 -14.39 -43.01 19.98
CA MET A 1 -13.24 -42.17 20.37
C MET A 1 -13.26 -40.94 19.48
N ASN A 2 -13.73 -39.82 20.02
CA ASN A 2 -13.93 -38.54 19.33
C ASN A 2 -12.81 -37.56 19.75
N ASN A 3 -12.02 -37.07 18.79
CA ASN A 3 -10.89 -36.17 19.01
C ASN A 3 -11.16 -34.74 18.50
N TYR A 4 -12.29 -34.12 18.86
CA TYR A 4 -12.62 -32.75 18.41
C TYR A 4 -12.77 -31.69 19.52
N SER A 5 -12.48 -32.00 20.79
CA SER A 5 -12.67 -31.04 21.91
C SER A 5 -11.56 -29.98 22.10
N PHE A 6 -10.47 -30.02 21.33
CA PHE A 6 -9.34 -29.09 21.50
C PHE A 6 -9.49 -27.78 20.69
N LEU A 7 -10.27 -27.78 19.61
CA LEU A 7 -10.49 -26.59 18.77
C LEU A 7 -11.56 -25.63 19.36
N GLU A 8 -12.54 -26.15 20.10
CA GLU A 8 -13.61 -25.34 20.72
C GLU A 8 -13.07 -24.46 21.87
N SER A 9 -12.14 -25.00 22.67
CA SER A 9 -11.61 -24.33 23.87
C SER A 9 -10.67 -23.17 23.55
N SER A 10 -9.99 -23.19 22.40
CA SER A 10 -9.17 -22.06 21.94
C SER A 10 -10.00 -20.93 21.33
N GLN A 11 -11.17 -21.23 20.76
CA GLN A 11 -12.06 -20.22 20.19
C GLN A 11 -12.85 -19.45 21.26
N GLN A 12 -13.15 -20.09 22.40
CA GLN A 12 -13.83 -19.44 23.53
C GLN A 12 -12.94 -18.51 24.37
N GLN A 13 -11.61 -18.68 24.36
CA GLN A 13 -10.69 -17.77 25.06
C GLN A 13 -10.43 -16.46 24.31
N ALA A 14 -10.58 -16.44 22.98
CA ALA A 14 -10.44 -15.21 22.19
C ALA A 14 -11.68 -14.29 22.29
N ALA A 15 -12.86 -14.83 22.58
CA ALA A 15 -14.10 -14.07 22.66
C ALA A 15 -14.27 -13.29 23.98
N GLN A 16 -13.52 -13.62 25.04
CA GLN A 16 -13.68 -13.00 26.36
C GLN A 16 -12.75 -11.81 26.65
N GLN A 17 -11.78 -11.51 25.78
CA GLN A 17 -10.90 -10.34 25.94
C GLN A 17 -11.33 -9.08 25.18
N GLN A 18 -12.46 -9.11 24.45
CA GLN A 18 -12.91 -7.97 23.65
C GLN A 18 -13.95 -7.05 24.33
N GLN A 19 -14.23 -7.24 25.63
CA GLN A 19 -15.35 -6.55 26.29
C GLN A 19 -15.00 -5.39 27.23
N GLN A 20 -13.78 -4.83 27.21
CA GLN A 20 -13.42 -3.78 28.18
C GLN A 20 -12.76 -2.48 27.68
N HIS A 21 -12.78 -2.13 26.39
CA HIS A 21 -12.41 -0.77 25.96
C HIS A 21 -13.36 -0.22 24.90
N ASN A 22 -14.57 0.15 25.35
CA ASN A 22 -15.52 0.95 24.58
C ASN A 22 -15.80 2.25 25.34
N GLN A 23 -14.98 3.29 25.11
CA GLN A 23 -15.35 4.67 25.40
C GLN A 23 -15.05 5.57 24.21
N ASN A 24 -16.15 6.08 23.63
CA ASN A 24 -16.35 7.33 22.91
C ASN A 24 -15.17 7.95 22.15
N ARG A 25 -15.16 7.76 20.82
CA ARG A 25 -14.68 8.78 19.88
C ARG A 25 -15.79 9.13 18.89
N PRO A 26 -16.16 10.41 18.73
CA PRO A 26 -17.10 10.84 17.70
C PRO A 26 -16.46 10.77 16.30
N PRO A 27 -17.23 10.50 15.23
CA PRO A 27 -16.71 10.50 13.86
C PRO A 27 -16.52 11.94 13.32
N PRO A 28 -15.49 12.21 12.50
CA PRO A 28 -15.36 13.50 11.82
C PRO A 28 -16.29 13.58 10.59
N SER A 29 -16.99 14.71 10.46
CA SER A 29 -17.86 15.08 9.34
C SER A 29 -17.07 15.38 8.05
N PRO A 30 -17.67 15.23 6.85
CA PRO A 30 -17.01 15.56 5.58
C PRO A 30 -17.15 17.06 5.29
N SER A 31 -16.03 17.75 5.05
CA SER A 31 -16.04 19.09 4.44
C SER A 31 -15.52 19.01 3.01
N HIS A 32 -16.44 19.26 2.08
CA HIS A 32 -16.19 19.62 0.69
C HIS A 32 -15.51 20.99 0.66
N SER A 33 -14.44 21.16 -0.12
CA SER A 33 -13.94 22.51 -0.44
C SER A 33 -13.50 22.57 -1.89
N GLN A 34 -14.35 23.28 -2.61
CA GLN A 34 -14.30 23.68 -4.00
C GLN A 34 -13.17 24.69 -4.24
N ALA A 35 -12.62 24.65 -5.45
CA ALA A 35 -11.59 25.54 -5.95
C ALA A 35 -12.01 27.03 -6.00
N GLY A 36 -11.03 27.93 -5.87
CA GLY A 36 -11.08 29.26 -6.50
C GLY A 36 -10.52 30.44 -5.70
N SER A 37 -9.40 30.99 -6.20
CA SER A 37 -9.29 32.40 -6.61
C SER A 37 -8.87 33.53 -5.62
N ILE A 38 -7.61 33.98 -5.82
CA ILE A 38 -7.06 35.37 -5.97
C ILE A 38 -7.24 36.48 -4.89
N ALA A 39 -6.06 37.03 -4.52
CA ALA A 39 -5.68 38.45 -4.33
C ALA A 39 -6.16 39.29 -3.13
N GLY A 40 -5.17 39.88 -2.42
CA GLY A 40 -5.15 41.34 -2.18
C GLY A 40 -5.12 41.87 -0.73
N SER A 41 -4.01 42.56 -0.41
CA SER A 41 -3.91 43.80 0.41
C SER A 41 -3.59 43.77 1.93
N GLN A 42 -2.38 44.28 2.23
CA GLN A 42 -1.89 45.19 3.28
C GLN A 42 -2.50 45.28 4.70
N VAL A 43 -1.60 45.32 5.71
CA VAL A 43 -1.43 46.34 6.81
C VAL A 43 -0.49 45.75 7.90
N ASN A 44 0.80 46.13 7.94
CA ASN A 44 1.47 47.15 8.79
C ASN A 44 1.76 46.73 10.26
N GLY A 45 3.04 46.76 10.67
CA GLY A 45 3.46 47.21 12.01
C GLY A 45 4.48 46.37 12.80
N GLY A 46 5.74 46.82 12.84
CA GLY A 46 6.58 46.88 14.05
C GLY A 46 7.33 45.63 14.51
N GLY A 47 8.66 45.59 14.30
CA GLY A 47 9.52 44.51 14.77
C GLY A 47 10.19 44.77 16.12
N GLN A 48 10.52 43.70 16.85
CA GLN A 48 11.80 43.52 17.54
C GLN A 48 12.01 42.06 17.98
N ASN A 49 13.05 41.43 17.43
CA ASN A 49 13.85 40.33 17.97
C ASN A 49 13.16 39.26 18.84
N GLY A 50 12.51 38.32 18.16
CA GLY A 50 12.25 36.97 18.65
C GLY A 50 12.58 36.00 17.52
N ILE A 51 13.51 35.08 17.79
CA ILE A 51 13.99 34.03 16.88
C ILE A 51 12.80 33.41 16.14
N PRO A 52 12.83 33.30 14.80
CA PRO A 52 11.75 32.69 14.08
C PRO A 52 11.70 31.20 14.44
N MET A 53 10.74 30.82 15.29
CA MET A 53 10.14 29.48 15.30
C MET A 53 9.41 29.31 13.96
N VAL A 54 10.18 29.28 12.88
CA VAL A 54 9.69 29.10 11.51
C VAL A 54 9.78 27.62 11.21
N ASN A 55 8.58 27.07 11.13
CA ASN A 55 8.24 26.01 10.20
C ASN A 55 8.80 24.64 10.59
N GLY A 56 8.00 23.92 11.38
CA GLY A 56 7.82 22.49 11.12
C GLY A 56 7.47 22.33 9.66
N LEU A 57 8.51 22.17 8.83
CA LEU A 57 8.39 21.93 7.40
C LEU A 57 7.64 20.60 7.26
N PRO A 58 6.40 20.61 6.74
CA PRO A 58 5.68 19.39 6.49
C PRO A 58 6.35 18.73 5.29
N SER A 59 6.96 17.57 5.53
CA SER A 59 6.86 16.40 4.65
C SER A 59 6.71 16.71 3.15
N GLY A 60 7.67 17.42 2.55
CA GLY A 60 7.67 17.69 1.10
C GLY A 60 7.71 16.39 0.29
N GLY A 61 8.34 15.35 0.83
CA GLY A 61 8.36 14.01 0.23
C GLY A 61 6.99 13.34 0.17
N GLN A 62 6.14 13.44 1.20
CA GLN A 62 4.83 12.79 1.17
C GLN A 62 3.81 13.52 0.29
N GLN A 63 3.89 14.85 0.17
CA GLN A 63 3.02 15.58 -0.76
C GLN A 63 3.42 15.33 -2.23
N THR A 64 4.73 15.25 -2.52
CA THR A 64 5.20 14.86 -3.86
C THR A 64 4.84 13.41 -4.19
N ASP A 65 4.94 12.49 -3.22
CA ASP A 65 4.55 11.09 -3.40
C ASP A 65 3.03 10.94 -3.62
N MET A 66 2.20 11.67 -2.88
CA MET A 66 0.75 11.70 -3.10
C MET A 66 0.37 12.22 -4.49
N ASN A 67 1.06 13.26 -4.98
CA ASN A 67 0.85 13.76 -6.34
C ASN A 67 1.32 12.76 -7.41
N HIS A 68 2.42 12.03 -7.15
CA HIS A 68 2.92 10.99 -8.04
C HIS A 68 1.98 9.77 -8.08
N LEU A 69 1.51 9.28 -6.94
CA LEU A 69 0.51 8.21 -6.86
C LEU A 69 -0.79 8.60 -7.57
N TRP A 70 -1.24 9.84 -7.43
CA TRP A 70 -2.43 10.33 -8.14
C TRP A 70 -2.23 10.33 -9.66
N ALA A 71 -1.06 10.77 -10.14
CA ALA A 71 -0.72 10.73 -11.57
C ALA A 71 -0.66 9.28 -12.11
N VAL A 72 -0.09 8.35 -11.34
CA VAL A 72 -0.02 6.92 -11.69
C VAL A 72 -1.42 6.30 -11.73
N VAL A 73 -2.29 6.62 -10.76
CA VAL A 73 -3.68 6.14 -10.74
C VAL A 73 -4.47 6.70 -11.92
N GLN A 74 -4.28 7.96 -12.27
CA GLN A 74 -4.88 8.59 -13.45
C GLN A 74 -4.45 7.86 -14.73
N GLN A 75 -3.16 7.53 -14.85
CA GLN A 75 -2.60 6.79 -15.99
C GLN A 75 -3.13 5.36 -16.08
N LEU A 76 -3.22 4.65 -14.95
CA LEU A 76 -3.79 3.29 -14.91
C LEU A 76 -5.28 3.30 -15.26
N SER A 77 -6.03 4.32 -14.82
CA SER A 77 -7.44 4.49 -15.16
C SER A 77 -7.62 4.71 -16.67
N GLN A 78 -6.75 5.52 -17.28
CA GLN A 78 -6.76 5.76 -18.73
C GLN A 78 -6.42 4.49 -19.52
N LEU A 79 -5.41 3.72 -19.08
CA LEU A 79 -5.08 2.42 -19.69
C LEU A 79 -6.19 1.39 -19.54
N LEU A 80 -6.91 1.39 -18.42
CA LEU A 80 -8.03 0.47 -18.19
C LEU A 80 -9.25 0.83 -19.05
N GLU A 81 -9.52 2.12 -19.25
CA GLU A 81 -10.57 2.56 -20.18
C GLU A 81 -10.19 2.24 -21.63
N GLU A 82 -8.91 2.42 -22.01
CA GLU A 82 -8.40 2.01 -23.31
C GLU A 82 -8.53 0.50 -23.54
N ASN A 83 -8.19 -0.32 -22.53
CA ASN A 83 -8.31 -1.77 -22.62
C ASN A 83 -9.78 -2.22 -22.75
N LYS A 84 -10.71 -1.55 -22.05
CA LYS A 84 -12.16 -1.76 -22.22
C LYS A 84 -12.65 -1.34 -23.61
N ALA A 85 -12.12 -0.26 -24.18
CA ALA A 85 -12.46 0.18 -25.52
C ALA A 85 -11.94 -0.81 -26.58
N GLN A 86 -10.69 -1.27 -26.45
CA GLN A 86 -10.11 -2.31 -27.31
C GLN A 86 -10.91 -3.62 -27.23
N THR A 87 -11.29 -4.04 -26.02
CA THR A 87 -12.11 -5.24 -25.82
C THR A 87 -13.50 -5.11 -26.47
N ARG A 88 -14.14 -3.93 -26.36
CA ARG A 88 -15.39 -3.65 -27.07
C ARG A 88 -15.22 -3.73 -28.60
N GLY A 89 -14.15 -3.14 -29.14
CA GLY A 89 -13.84 -3.24 -30.57
C GLY A 89 -13.59 -4.67 -31.05
N ILE A 90 -12.95 -5.50 -30.23
CA ILE A 90 -12.76 -6.94 -30.53
C ILE A 90 -14.11 -7.67 -30.52
N VAL A 91 -14.96 -7.43 -29.52
CA VAL A 91 -16.29 -8.08 -29.44
C VAL A 91 -17.19 -7.67 -30.62
N GLU A 92 -17.18 -6.40 -31.01
CA GLU A 92 -17.90 -5.92 -32.20
C GLU A 92 -17.34 -6.52 -33.50
N GLY A 93 -16.02 -6.64 -33.61
CA GLY A 93 -15.36 -7.31 -34.74
C GLY A 93 -15.72 -8.80 -34.84
N VAL A 94 -15.76 -9.50 -33.71
CA VAL A 94 -16.19 -10.91 -33.63
C VAL A 94 -17.66 -11.06 -34.03
N ALA A 95 -18.55 -10.18 -33.57
CA ALA A 95 -19.96 -10.20 -33.95
C ALA A 95 -20.16 -9.97 -35.46
N ALA A 96 -19.37 -9.08 -36.07
CA ALA A 96 -19.39 -8.83 -37.51
C ALA A 96 -18.90 -10.03 -38.34
N ILE A 97 -17.90 -10.77 -37.84
CA ILE A 97 -17.41 -12.00 -38.48
C ILE A 97 -18.45 -13.11 -38.38
N GLN A 98 -19.08 -13.27 -37.22
CA GLN A 98 -20.13 -14.28 -37.01
C GLN A 98 -21.38 -13.99 -37.84
N GLY A 99 -21.72 -12.71 -38.04
CA GLY A 99 -22.81 -12.30 -38.93
C GLY A 99 -22.55 -12.59 -40.42
N ARG A 100 -21.29 -12.54 -40.87
CA ARG A 100 -20.92 -12.93 -42.26
C ARG A 100 -20.93 -14.44 -42.45
N ALA A 101 -20.42 -15.20 -41.48
CA ALA A 101 -20.41 -16.66 -41.53
C ALA A 101 -21.83 -17.25 -41.59
N ALA A 102 -22.80 -16.65 -40.88
CA ALA A 102 -24.19 -17.07 -40.91
C ALA A 102 -24.92 -16.78 -42.24
N GLN A 103 -24.36 -15.92 -43.11
CA GLN A 103 -24.99 -15.50 -44.36
C GLN A 103 -24.49 -16.27 -45.59
N GLU A 104 -23.37 -16.99 -45.47
CA GLU A 104 -22.78 -17.80 -46.55
C GLU A 104 -23.23 -19.28 -46.54
N GLU A 105 -23.80 -19.80 -45.45
CA GLU A 105 -24.22 -21.21 -45.28
C GLU A 105 -25.69 -21.50 -45.70
N GLY A 106 -26.30 -20.63 -46.51
CA GLY A 106 -27.75 -20.64 -46.78
C GLY A 106 -28.18 -20.86 -48.24
N GLY A 107 -27.39 -21.55 -49.08
CA GLY A 107 -27.64 -21.64 -50.52
C GLY A 107 -27.54 -23.04 -51.14
N GLU A 108 -28.70 -23.57 -51.55
CA GLU A 108 -28.93 -24.39 -52.75
C GLU A 108 -28.34 -25.81 -52.86
N VAL A 109 -29.20 -26.82 -52.67
CA VAL A 109 -29.18 -28.04 -53.50
C VAL A 109 -30.62 -28.41 -53.87
N GLY A 110 -31.05 -27.98 -55.05
CA GLY A 110 -32.27 -28.43 -55.71
C GLY A 110 -31.98 -29.47 -56.80
N GLY A 111 -32.86 -30.47 -56.93
CA GLY A 111 -33.36 -30.88 -58.25
C GLY A 111 -33.04 -32.29 -58.77
N GLY A 112 -34.09 -33.13 -58.83
CA GLY A 112 -34.33 -34.16 -59.87
C GLY A 112 -33.59 -35.50 -59.71
N LEU A 113 -34.16 -36.68 -59.93
CA LEU A 113 -35.19 -37.05 -60.90
C LEU A 113 -35.83 -38.41 -60.51
N ASN A 114 -37.16 -38.47 -60.52
CA ASN A 114 -37.93 -39.72 -60.65
C ASN A 114 -37.87 -40.18 -62.11
N LEU A 115 -37.60 -41.45 -62.39
CA LEU A 115 -38.31 -42.15 -63.47
C LEU A 115 -38.33 -43.67 -63.28
N ARG A 116 -39.53 -44.21 -63.54
CA ARG A 116 -40.06 -45.53 -63.22
C ARG A 116 -40.07 -46.40 -64.49
N GLY A 117 -39.76 -47.69 -64.32
CA GLY A 117 -40.49 -48.79 -64.98
C GLY A 117 -39.86 -49.48 -66.20
N GLY A 118 -40.01 -50.80 -66.25
CA GLY A 118 -40.05 -51.59 -67.49
C GLY A 118 -39.10 -52.80 -67.50
N GLY A 119 -39.64 -54.01 -67.41
CA GLY A 119 -38.85 -55.26 -67.34
C GLY A 119 -38.44 -55.85 -68.70
N GLY A 120 -37.56 -56.86 -68.62
CA GLY A 120 -37.60 -58.01 -69.52
C GLY A 120 -36.52 -58.13 -70.61
N VAL A 121 -35.21 -58.12 -70.28
CA VAL A 121 -34.14 -58.83 -71.04
C VAL A 121 -33.04 -59.27 -70.06
N ALA A 122 -33.33 -60.22 -69.17
CA ALA A 122 -32.43 -60.59 -68.08
C ALA A 122 -31.71 -61.92 -68.41
N MET A 123 -30.41 -61.88 -68.76
CA MET A 123 -29.40 -62.84 -68.30
C MET A 123 -28.01 -62.68 -68.98
N ARG A 124 -27.93 -62.12 -70.20
CA ARG A 124 -26.63 -62.00 -70.91
C ARG A 124 -25.96 -60.63 -70.77
N GLU A 125 -26.74 -59.55 -70.77
CA GLU A 125 -26.24 -58.20 -70.45
C GLU A 125 -26.05 -58.01 -68.94
N VAL A 126 -26.85 -58.71 -68.14
CA VAL A 126 -26.82 -58.70 -66.67
C VAL A 126 -25.44 -58.98 -66.09
N ASN A 127 -24.60 -59.82 -66.70
CA ASN A 127 -23.25 -60.09 -66.17
C ASN A 127 -22.24 -58.95 -66.47
N GLY A 128 -22.38 -58.27 -67.62
CA GLY A 128 -21.57 -57.10 -67.97
C GLY A 128 -22.05 -55.82 -67.28
N GLU A 129 -23.36 -55.69 -67.12
CA GLU A 129 -24.03 -54.59 -66.41
C GLU A 129 -23.85 -54.69 -64.90
N ILE A 130 -23.89 -55.90 -64.30
CA ILE A 130 -23.55 -56.10 -62.89
C ILE A 130 -22.07 -55.77 -62.65
N ASN A 131 -21.16 -56.18 -63.54
CA ASN A 131 -19.75 -55.79 -63.43
C ASN A 131 -19.53 -54.28 -63.65
N ALA A 132 -20.21 -53.65 -64.60
CA ALA A 132 -20.11 -52.20 -64.83
C ALA A 132 -20.72 -51.40 -63.67
N ALA A 133 -21.86 -51.85 -63.14
CA ALA A 133 -22.54 -51.21 -62.00
C ALA A 133 -21.74 -51.37 -60.69
N THR A 134 -21.12 -52.53 -60.46
CA THR A 134 -20.23 -52.74 -59.30
C THR A 134 -18.95 -51.92 -59.41
N VAL A 135 -18.34 -51.83 -60.60
CA VAL A 135 -17.18 -50.96 -60.85
C VAL A 135 -17.52 -49.48 -60.65
N ALA A 136 -18.66 -49.00 -61.16
CA ALA A 136 -19.12 -47.64 -60.95
C ALA A 136 -19.40 -47.33 -59.46
N ASN A 137 -19.98 -48.29 -58.74
CA ASN A 137 -20.24 -48.16 -57.31
C ASN A 137 -18.93 -48.14 -56.49
N LEU A 138 -17.95 -48.99 -56.84
CA LEU A 138 -16.62 -48.97 -56.24
C LEU A 138 -15.87 -47.67 -56.55
N GLN A 139 -15.98 -47.12 -57.76
CA GLN A 139 -15.40 -45.83 -58.12
C GLN A 139 -16.05 -44.68 -57.35
N SER A 140 -17.38 -44.71 -57.18
CA SER A 140 -18.10 -43.74 -56.36
C SER A 140 -17.66 -43.80 -54.89
N GLN A 141 -17.56 -45.01 -54.32
CA GLN A 141 -17.08 -45.20 -52.96
C GLN A 141 -15.61 -44.77 -52.78
N LEU A 142 -14.75 -45.04 -53.77
CA LEU A 142 -13.36 -44.61 -53.77
C LEU A 142 -13.26 -43.08 -53.83
N THR A 143 -14.06 -42.43 -54.67
CA THR A 143 -14.10 -40.97 -54.78
C THR A 143 -14.62 -40.33 -53.50
N ALA A 144 -15.67 -40.89 -52.90
CA ALA A 144 -16.20 -40.44 -51.61
C ALA A 144 -15.15 -40.61 -50.49
N ALA A 145 -14.49 -41.77 -50.41
CA ALA A 145 -13.42 -42.02 -49.46
C ALA A 145 -12.21 -41.08 -49.65
N GLN A 146 -11.85 -40.77 -50.90
CA GLN A 146 -10.80 -39.79 -51.19
C GLN A 146 -11.19 -38.38 -50.76
N SER A 147 -12.45 -37.97 -50.95
CA SER A 147 -12.93 -36.66 -50.47
C SER A 147 -12.94 -36.56 -48.95
N THR A 148 -13.31 -37.64 -48.24
CA THR A 148 -13.30 -37.64 -46.77
C THR A 148 -11.88 -37.63 -46.23
N ILE A 149 -10.96 -38.38 -46.85
CA ILE A 149 -9.53 -38.32 -46.51
C ILE A 149 -8.98 -36.90 -46.72
N ALA A 150 -9.29 -36.24 -47.84
CA ALA A 150 -8.86 -34.88 -48.10
C ALA A 150 -9.41 -33.89 -47.05
N SER A 151 -10.69 -34.01 -46.71
CA SER A 151 -11.32 -33.20 -45.66
C SER A 151 -10.67 -33.43 -44.28
N LEU A 152 -10.52 -34.69 -43.86
CA LEU A 152 -9.87 -35.04 -42.60
C LEU A 152 -8.40 -34.60 -42.55
N THR A 153 -7.69 -34.64 -43.68
CA THR A 153 -6.29 -34.17 -43.74
C THR A 153 -6.23 -32.65 -43.57
N SER A 154 -7.15 -31.92 -44.21
CA SER A 154 -7.27 -30.47 -44.06
C SER A 154 -7.59 -30.07 -42.61
N THR A 155 -8.57 -30.73 -41.99
CA THR A 155 -8.91 -30.45 -40.59
C THR A 155 -7.78 -30.80 -39.63
N ASN A 156 -7.09 -31.91 -39.84
CA ASN A 156 -5.94 -32.30 -39.02
C ASN A 156 -4.76 -31.32 -39.17
N SER A 157 -4.52 -30.80 -40.38
CA SER A 157 -3.54 -29.74 -40.61
C SER A 157 -3.91 -28.44 -39.87
N SER A 158 -5.19 -28.06 -39.91
CA SER A 158 -5.69 -26.87 -39.19
C SER A 158 -5.54 -27.03 -37.67
N LEU A 159 -5.92 -28.18 -37.12
CA LEU A 159 -5.74 -28.49 -35.69
C LEU A 159 -4.26 -28.50 -35.27
N SER A 160 -3.38 -29.04 -36.10
CA SER A 160 -1.93 -29.04 -35.82
C SER A 160 -1.35 -27.62 -35.79
N THR A 161 -1.84 -26.74 -36.68
CA THR A 161 -1.46 -25.32 -36.70
C THR A 161 -1.94 -24.61 -35.44
N LEU A 162 -3.21 -24.84 -35.06
CA LEU A 162 -3.77 -24.27 -33.84
C LEU A 162 -3.02 -24.74 -32.58
N LEU A 163 -2.61 -26.01 -32.52
CA LEU A 163 -1.81 -26.54 -31.42
C LEU A 163 -0.47 -25.79 -31.31
N THR A 164 0.22 -25.60 -32.43
CA THR A 164 1.49 -24.87 -32.46
C THR A 164 1.33 -23.40 -32.05
N ASP A 165 0.23 -22.76 -32.45
CA ASP A 165 -0.11 -21.41 -32.01
C ASP A 165 -0.33 -21.35 -30.49
N TYR A 166 -1.06 -22.32 -29.91
CA TYR A 166 -1.25 -22.39 -28.45
C TYR A 166 0.05 -22.64 -27.70
N GLU A 167 0.92 -23.51 -28.20
CA GLU A 167 2.25 -23.75 -27.61
C GLU A 167 3.09 -22.46 -27.63
N SER A 168 3.06 -21.72 -28.74
CA SER A 168 3.74 -20.42 -28.86
C SER A 168 3.18 -19.37 -27.90
N ALA A 169 1.86 -19.31 -27.74
CA ALA A 169 1.19 -18.37 -26.84
C ALA A 169 1.50 -18.70 -25.37
N LEU A 170 1.46 -19.98 -25.00
CA LEU A 170 1.79 -20.43 -23.64
C LEU A 170 3.25 -20.18 -23.29
N THR A 171 4.18 -20.42 -24.21
CA THR A 171 5.60 -20.12 -23.99
C THR A 171 5.83 -18.63 -23.79
N LEU A 172 5.20 -17.77 -24.60
CA LEU A 172 5.25 -16.32 -24.41
C LEU A 172 4.65 -15.88 -23.07
N LEU A 173 3.49 -16.43 -22.69
CA LEU A 173 2.83 -16.11 -21.42
C LEU A 173 3.72 -16.49 -20.25
N LEU A 174 4.30 -17.70 -20.26
CA LEU A 174 5.22 -18.15 -19.21
C LEU A 174 6.49 -17.31 -19.14
N ASP A 175 7.03 -16.87 -20.28
CA ASP A 175 8.18 -15.99 -20.37
C ASP A 175 7.92 -14.61 -19.74
N LYS A 176 6.67 -14.11 -19.76
CA LYS A 176 6.30 -12.83 -19.12
C LYS A 176 5.81 -12.98 -17.69
N LEU A 177 5.08 -14.05 -17.39
CA LEU A 177 4.52 -14.30 -16.06
C LEU A 177 5.60 -14.52 -15.02
N ARG A 178 6.61 -15.36 -15.34
CA ARG A 178 7.67 -15.68 -14.38
C ARG A 178 8.47 -14.45 -13.92
N PRO A 179 9.01 -13.60 -14.81
CA PRO A 179 9.71 -12.40 -14.37
C PRO A 179 8.77 -11.39 -13.70
N TYR A 180 7.50 -11.28 -14.14
CA TYR A 180 6.52 -10.42 -13.48
C TYR A 180 6.26 -10.84 -12.03
N ALA A 181 5.96 -12.12 -11.78
CA ALA A 181 5.72 -12.63 -10.43
C ALA A 181 6.95 -12.47 -9.53
N TYR A 182 8.14 -12.70 -10.07
CA TYR A 182 9.39 -12.49 -9.34
C TYR A 182 9.63 -11.00 -9.02
N SER A 183 9.47 -10.12 -10.00
CA SER A 183 9.62 -8.67 -9.82
C SER A 183 8.62 -8.14 -8.79
N GLN A 184 7.37 -8.60 -8.86
CA GLN A 184 6.31 -8.19 -7.95
C GLN A 184 6.58 -8.61 -6.51
N THR A 185 6.96 -9.87 -6.30
CA THR A 185 7.30 -10.38 -4.95
C THR A 185 8.55 -9.69 -4.39
N SER A 186 9.55 -9.44 -5.24
CA SER A 186 10.74 -8.67 -4.88
C SER A 186 10.41 -7.22 -4.46
N ALA A 187 9.58 -6.52 -5.25
CA ALA A 187 9.14 -5.16 -4.93
C ALA A 187 8.36 -5.11 -3.61
N MET A 188 7.45 -6.05 -3.38
CA MET A 188 6.70 -6.12 -2.12
C MET A 188 7.62 -6.39 -0.92
N LEU A 189 8.59 -7.30 -1.06
CA LEU A 189 9.58 -7.55 0.00
C LEU A 189 10.46 -6.33 0.26
N ALA A 190 10.88 -5.61 -0.78
CA ALA A 190 11.66 -4.38 -0.64
C ALA A 190 10.87 -3.32 0.11
N LEU A 191 9.58 -3.17 -0.20
CA LEU A 191 8.68 -2.24 0.47
C LEU A 191 8.48 -2.60 1.96
N HIS A 192 8.24 -3.87 2.27
CA HIS A 192 8.13 -4.33 3.66
C HIS A 192 9.44 -4.09 4.44
N LYS A 193 10.59 -4.40 3.85
CA LYS A 193 11.91 -4.13 4.47
C LYS A 193 12.12 -2.64 4.71
N TYR A 194 11.76 -1.80 3.74
CA TYR A 194 11.90 -0.35 3.85
C TYR A 194 11.03 0.20 4.98
N TYR A 195 9.74 -0.14 5.03
CA TYR A 195 8.87 0.33 6.11
C TYR A 195 9.28 -0.21 7.48
N GLN A 196 9.76 -1.45 7.54
CA GLN A 196 10.32 -2.00 8.78
C GLN A 196 11.54 -1.17 9.23
N SER A 197 12.46 -0.86 8.32
CA SER A 197 13.64 -0.05 8.64
C SER A 197 13.28 1.37 9.09
N LEU A 198 12.27 1.99 8.46
CA LEU A 198 11.79 3.32 8.82
C LEU A 198 11.17 3.32 10.22
N LEU A 199 10.42 2.26 10.55
CA LEU A 199 9.77 2.12 11.84
C LEU A 199 10.79 1.85 12.96
N ASP A 200 11.82 1.05 12.68
CA ASP A 200 12.93 0.85 13.62
C ASP A 200 13.78 2.12 13.80
N GLN A 201 13.97 2.90 12.73
CA GLN A 201 14.61 4.21 12.80
C GLN A 201 13.80 5.16 13.69
N GLU A 202 12.49 5.29 13.47
CA GLU A 202 11.62 6.15 14.29
C GLU A 202 11.71 5.74 15.77
N ARG A 203 11.58 4.44 16.07
CA ARG A 203 11.71 3.93 17.45
C ARG A 203 13.05 4.28 18.07
N SER A 204 14.15 4.14 17.31
CA SER A 204 15.49 4.48 17.79
C SER A 204 15.64 5.98 18.07
N THR A 205 15.09 6.84 17.21
CA THR A 205 15.11 8.29 17.39
C THR A 205 14.26 8.72 18.58
N SER A 206 13.06 8.14 18.73
CA SER A 206 12.15 8.36 19.85
C SER A 206 12.77 7.92 21.17
N MET A 207 13.48 6.79 21.21
CA MET A 207 14.25 6.37 22.37
C MET A 207 15.42 7.30 22.67
N GLY A 208 16.18 7.73 21.64
CA GLY A 208 17.27 8.69 21.79
C GLY A 208 16.82 10.01 22.42
N LEU A 209 15.71 10.58 21.94
CA LEU A 209 15.14 11.81 22.48
C LEU A 209 14.69 11.66 23.94
N ARG A 210 14.14 10.50 24.32
CA ARG A 210 13.74 10.23 25.71
C ARG A 210 14.95 10.13 26.64
N LEU A 211 16.04 9.50 26.18
CA LEU A 211 17.29 9.44 26.93
C LEU A 211 17.90 10.82 27.12
N GLU A 212 17.99 11.62 26.04
CA GLU A 212 18.48 13.00 26.12
C GLU A 212 17.65 13.86 27.08
N HIS A 213 16.33 13.75 27.02
CA HIS A 213 15.46 14.46 27.96
C HIS A 213 15.71 14.03 29.40
N ALA A 214 15.87 12.72 29.67
CA ALA A 214 16.19 12.23 31.00
C ALA A 214 17.56 12.75 31.50
N ASP A 215 18.56 12.80 30.61
CA ASP A 215 19.88 13.34 30.93
C ASP A 215 19.82 14.85 31.24
N TRP A 216 19.04 15.61 30.46
CA TRP A 216 18.82 17.03 30.72
C TRP A 216 18.08 17.26 32.03
N GLN A 217 17.06 16.47 32.33
CA GLN A 217 16.34 16.54 33.61
C GLN A 217 17.27 16.22 34.79
N ALA A 218 18.12 15.20 34.67
CA ALA A 218 19.12 14.87 35.68
C ALA A 218 20.15 15.98 35.84
N GLY A 219 20.63 16.55 34.73
CA GLY A 219 21.56 17.70 34.72
C GLY A 219 20.96 18.93 35.41
N LEU A 220 19.70 19.25 35.11
CA LEU A 220 18.98 20.36 35.73
C LEU A 220 18.79 20.13 37.24
N SER A 221 18.46 18.90 37.67
CA SER A 221 18.37 18.56 39.11
C SER A 221 19.70 18.83 39.82
N ARG A 222 20.82 18.39 39.24
CA ARG A 222 22.16 18.64 39.79
C ARG A 222 22.49 20.12 39.89
N VAL A 223 22.16 20.92 38.86
CA VAL A 223 22.37 22.37 38.88
C VAL A 223 21.49 23.04 39.95
N ALA A 224 20.22 22.64 40.07
CA ALA A 224 19.31 23.15 41.09
C ALA A 224 19.77 22.81 42.52
N GLU A 225 20.25 21.58 42.74
CA GLU A 225 20.85 21.17 44.01
C GLU A 225 22.11 21.97 44.33
N ASN A 226 23.01 22.15 43.36
CA ASN A 226 24.21 22.96 43.55
C ASN A 226 23.87 24.43 43.86
N ALA A 227 22.89 25.02 43.18
CA ALA A 227 22.44 26.38 43.45
C ALA A 227 21.85 26.53 44.86
N ARG A 228 21.03 25.57 45.31
CA ARG A 228 20.49 25.54 46.68
C ARG A 228 21.61 25.39 47.71
N ASN A 229 22.60 24.54 47.44
CA ASN A 229 23.75 24.37 48.33
C ASN A 229 24.61 25.64 48.42
N ALA A 230 24.86 26.31 47.28
CA ALA A 230 25.58 27.58 47.27
C ALA A 230 24.87 28.67 48.09
N LEU A 231 23.54 28.78 47.96
CA LEU A 231 22.73 29.70 48.78
C LEU A 231 22.78 29.35 50.26
N ARG A 232 22.72 28.05 50.62
CA ARG A 232 22.87 27.61 52.01
C ARG A 232 24.24 27.97 52.58
N CYS A 233 25.32 27.69 51.85
CA CYS A 233 26.68 28.06 52.28
C CYS A 233 26.83 29.58 52.44
N GLN A 234 26.26 30.38 51.54
CA GLN A 234 26.26 31.84 51.67
C GLN A 234 25.52 32.27 52.95
N SER A 235 24.31 31.74 53.19
CA SER A 235 23.53 32.01 54.39
C SER A 235 24.30 31.65 55.66
N GLU A 236 24.95 30.49 55.70
CA GLU A 236 25.76 30.03 56.83
C GLU A 236 26.96 30.97 57.09
N ILE A 237 27.63 31.43 56.02
CA ILE A 237 28.71 32.42 56.13
C ILE A 237 28.18 33.75 56.67
N GLU A 238 27.07 34.25 56.16
CA GLU A 238 26.45 35.50 56.62
C GLU A 238 26.03 35.42 58.09
N GLN A 239 25.42 34.31 58.50
CA GLN A 239 25.05 34.07 59.90
C GLN A 239 26.29 33.97 60.81
N GLY A 240 27.35 33.30 60.37
CA GLY A 240 28.62 33.21 61.10
C GLY A 240 29.29 34.57 61.28
N LEU A 241 29.30 35.40 60.22
CA LEU A 241 29.81 36.78 60.30
C LEU A 241 28.97 37.65 61.22
N ARG A 242 27.64 37.59 61.15
CA ARG A 242 26.74 38.30 62.07
C ARG A 242 26.97 37.88 63.52
N GLY A 243 27.09 36.58 63.78
CA GLY A 243 27.42 36.06 65.11
C GLY A 243 28.74 36.60 65.64
N ARG A 244 29.79 36.61 64.81
CA ARG A 244 31.10 37.17 65.19
C ARG A 244 31.05 38.68 65.43
N CYS A 245 30.29 39.42 64.63
CA CYS A 245 30.09 40.86 64.85
C CYS A 245 29.36 41.12 66.18
N LYS A 246 28.36 40.30 66.52
CA LYS A 246 27.67 40.38 67.82
C LYS A 246 28.62 40.09 68.98
N GLU A 247 29.37 38.99 68.91
CA GLU A 247 30.37 38.61 69.93
C GLU A 247 31.42 39.71 70.13
N LEU A 248 32.02 40.21 69.04
CA LEU A 248 32.97 41.33 69.10
C LEU A 248 32.32 42.61 69.63
N GLY A 249 31.04 42.85 69.34
CA GLY A 249 30.27 43.97 69.87
C GLY A 249 30.08 43.87 71.38
N GLU A 250 29.75 42.68 71.89
CA GLU A 250 29.64 42.39 73.33
C GLU A 250 30.99 42.50 74.04
N GLU A 251 32.07 41.96 73.46
CA GLU A 251 33.42 42.11 73.99
C GLU A 251 33.82 43.59 74.06
N ASN A 252 33.61 44.36 72.98
CA ASN A 252 33.91 45.79 72.95
C ASN A 252 33.14 46.56 74.01
N ARG A 253 31.87 46.19 74.22
CA ARG A 253 30.99 46.75 75.24
C ARG A 253 31.53 46.49 76.66
N VAL A 254 31.90 45.25 76.96
CA VAL A 254 32.49 44.86 78.25
C VAL A 254 33.84 45.56 78.48
N LEU A 255 34.71 45.59 77.46
CA LEU A 255 36.00 46.29 77.52
C LEU A 255 35.82 47.80 77.80
N ARG A 256 34.87 48.47 77.14
CA ARG A 256 34.54 49.89 77.39
C ARG A 256 34.07 50.13 78.82
N ARG A 257 33.20 49.25 79.33
CA ARG A 257 32.73 49.29 80.71
C ARG A 257 33.89 49.18 81.72
N MET A 258 34.86 48.30 81.45
CA MET A 258 36.04 48.14 82.32
C MET A 258 36.98 49.36 82.32
N VAL A 259 37.05 50.11 81.22
CA VAL A 259 37.87 51.33 81.11
C VAL A 259 37.11 52.60 81.56
N GLY A 260 35.80 52.49 81.85
CA GLY A 260 34.97 53.61 82.28
C GLY A 260 34.56 54.56 81.15
N TRP A 261 34.58 54.08 79.90
CA TRP A 261 34.08 54.82 78.74
C TRP A 261 32.58 54.55 78.52
N GLU A 262 31.85 55.55 78.02
CA GLU A 262 30.41 55.45 77.74
C GLU A 262 30.11 54.27 76.80
N GLU A 263 29.07 53.52 77.14
CA GLU A 263 28.62 52.36 76.39
C GLU A 263 28.00 52.85 75.08
N ARG A 264 28.59 52.49 73.94
CA ARG A 264 27.99 52.81 72.64
C ARG A 264 26.81 51.86 72.45
N GLU A 265 25.61 52.38 72.21
CA GLU A 265 24.43 51.57 71.93
C GLU A 265 24.74 50.59 70.78
N SER A 266 24.24 49.36 70.93
CA SER A 266 24.46 48.33 69.94
C SER A 266 23.74 48.73 68.66
N SER A 267 24.46 48.84 67.55
CA SER A 267 23.84 49.22 66.26
C SER A 267 22.99 48.10 65.65
N ASP A 268 22.71 47.04 66.40
CA ASP A 268 21.95 45.87 65.95
C ASP A 268 20.44 46.00 66.28
N ASP A 269 20.04 47.00 67.08
CA ASP A 269 18.63 47.27 67.42
C ASP A 269 17.86 48.02 66.31
N GLU A 270 18.52 48.36 65.18
CA GLU A 270 17.90 49.11 64.05
C GLU A 270 17.60 48.28 62.79
N ALA A 271 17.75 46.95 62.83
CA ALA A 271 17.53 46.11 61.65
C ALA A 271 16.70 44.85 61.95
N GLU A 272 15.44 45.04 62.35
CA GLU A 272 14.34 44.08 62.11
C GLU A 272 13.43 44.56 60.98
#